data_AF-C1F5R7-F1
#
_entry.id   AF-C1F5R7-F1
#
_cell.length_a   1.000
_cell.length_b   1.000
_cell.length_c   1.000
_cell.angle_alpha   90.00
_cell.angle_beta   90.00
_cell.angle_gamma   90.00
#
_symmetry.space_group_name_H-M   'P 1'
#
loop_
_entity.id
_entity.type
_entity.pdbx_description
1 polymer ?
#
loop_
_entity_poly.entity_id
_entity_poly.type
_entity_poly.pdbx_seq_one_letter_code
_entity_poly.pdbx_strand_id
1 'polypeptide(L)'
;MNQVAQTFLTRCFALDETIALLLRSELPAKVMQRVVRLEQALSPKYLAWLVYENQHGANIYVAMNTLRAGSRKRTKESIECVRHLYLDMDSDGDQKLAALRGSDAVPTATAILSTSSGKYQVLWRVEGFDFEQQELTLKLLANAFGGDPACTDCNRVLRIPGFLNCKYDPAHRVTVEYPDDSVWTPEDC
;
A
#
# COMPACT_ATOMS: atom_id res chain seq x y z
N MET A 1 -14.42 7.65 13.64
CA MET A 1 -13.33 6.64 13.59
C MET A 1 -13.10 6.29 12.12
N ASN A 2 -11.85 6.19 11.65
CA ASN A 2 -11.58 5.97 10.22
C ASN A 2 -11.74 4.48 9.86
N GLN A 3 -12.99 4.03 9.72
CA GLN A 3 -13.35 2.61 9.48
C GLN A 3 -12.68 2.07 8.21
N VAL A 4 -12.59 2.89 7.15
CA VAL A 4 -11.97 2.49 5.87
C VAL A 4 -10.49 2.12 6.07
N ALA A 5 -9.73 2.93 6.81
CA ALA A 5 -8.33 2.63 7.11
C ALA A 5 -8.18 1.35 7.95
N GLN A 6 -9.05 1.14 8.94
CA GLN A 6 -9.05 -0.07 9.76
C GLN A 6 -9.31 -1.33 8.92
N THR A 7 -10.35 -1.30 8.08
CA THR A 7 -10.70 -2.42 7.19
C THR A 7 -9.57 -2.72 6.21
N PHE A 8 -8.94 -1.69 5.63
CA PHE A 8 -7.80 -1.89 4.76
C PHE A 8 -6.62 -2.55 5.47
N LEU A 9 -6.20 -2.02 6.61
CA LEU A 9 -5.05 -2.54 7.34
C LEU A 9 -5.27 -3.98 7.84
N THR A 10 -6.49 -4.30 8.29
CA THR A 10 -6.84 -5.67 8.73
C THR A 10 -7.00 -6.66 7.59
N ARG A 11 -7.31 -6.19 6.37
CA ARG A 11 -7.29 -7.03 5.16
C ARG A 11 -5.86 -7.33 4.67
N CYS A 12 -4.92 -6.43 4.93
CA CYS A 12 -3.53 -6.54 4.47
C CYS A 12 -2.61 -7.29 5.45
N PHE A 13 -2.85 -7.19 6.76
CA PHE A 13 -1.91 -7.67 7.77
C PHE A 13 -2.63 -8.39 8.92
N ALA A 14 -1.93 -9.32 9.57
CA ALA A 14 -2.37 -9.94 10.82
C ALA A 14 -2.04 -9.05 12.04
N LEU A 15 -2.79 -9.21 13.13
CA LEU A 15 -2.75 -8.30 14.28
C LEU A 15 -1.38 -8.24 15.00
N ASP A 16 -0.68 -9.37 15.04
CA ASP A 16 0.61 -9.54 15.67
C ASP A 16 1.80 -9.14 14.78
N GLU A 17 1.55 -8.92 13.48
CA GLU A 17 2.57 -8.49 12.53
C GLU A 17 3.02 -7.06 12.80
N THR A 18 4.31 -6.84 12.54
CA THR A 18 4.92 -5.51 12.67
C THR A 18 4.89 -4.79 11.33
N ILE A 19 4.28 -3.61 11.32
CA ILE A 19 4.14 -2.75 10.13
C ILE A 19 4.91 -1.45 10.31
N ALA A 20 5.30 -0.85 9.19
CA ALA A 20 5.89 0.49 9.17
C ALA A 20 4.92 1.50 8.57
N LEU A 21 4.54 2.50 9.36
CA LEU A 21 3.78 3.66 8.93
C LEU A 21 4.73 4.82 8.63
N LEU A 22 4.51 5.49 7.52
CA LEU A 22 5.26 6.68 7.11
C LEU A 22 4.28 7.86 6.99
N LEU A 23 4.63 8.96 7.65
CA LEU A 23 3.91 10.23 7.58
C LEU A 23 4.83 11.25 6.90
N ARG A 24 4.32 11.91 5.86
CA ARG A 24 5.07 12.93 5.11
C ARG A 24 4.26 14.21 4.95
N SER A 25 4.75 15.30 5.52
CA SER A 25 4.22 16.65 5.30
C SER A 25 5.16 17.42 4.37
N GLU A 26 4.61 18.23 3.49
CA GLU A 26 5.42 19.04 2.56
C GLU A 26 5.74 20.43 3.14
N LEU A 27 4.82 21.01 3.93
CA LEU A 27 4.96 22.35 4.51
C LEU A 27 4.49 22.38 5.98
N PRO A 28 5.42 22.50 6.96
CA PRO A 28 6.86 22.35 6.80
C PRO A 28 7.22 20.92 6.38
N ALA A 29 8.32 20.78 5.63
CA ALA A 29 8.81 19.47 5.20
C ALA A 29 9.16 18.62 6.43
N LYS A 30 8.40 17.55 6.66
CA LYS A 30 8.57 16.67 7.82
C LYS A 30 8.29 15.24 7.41
N VAL A 31 9.20 14.34 7.79
CA VAL A 31 9.03 12.90 7.59
C VAL A 31 9.09 12.23 8.95
N MET A 32 8.10 11.39 9.25
CA MET A 32 8.04 10.60 10.48
C MET A 32 7.76 9.15 10.13
N GLN A 33 8.55 8.23 10.69
CA GLN A 33 8.30 6.80 10.62
C GLN A 33 7.89 6.26 11.99
N ARG A 34 6.97 5.29 11.97
CA ARG A 34 6.56 4.51 13.13
C ARG A 34 6.57 3.04 12.75
N VAL A 35 7.33 2.24 13.48
CA VAL A 35 7.29 0.78 13.36
C VAL A 35 6.58 0.25 14.59
N VAL A 36 5.42 -0.35 14.40
CA VAL A 36 4.51 -0.79 15.46
C VAL A 36 3.82 -2.08 15.03
N ARG A 37 3.30 -2.83 15.99
CA ARG A 37 2.38 -3.93 15.65
C ARG A 37 1.07 -3.40 15.09
N LEU A 38 0.43 -4.19 14.23
CA LEU A 38 -0.87 -3.82 13.68
C LEU A 38 -1.91 -3.57 14.79
N GLU A 39 -1.95 -4.41 15.82
CA GLU A 39 -2.84 -4.24 16.98
C GLU A 39 -2.75 -2.83 17.59
N GLN A 40 -1.53 -2.29 17.69
CA GLN A 40 -1.28 -0.97 18.25
C GLN A 40 -1.74 0.13 17.28
N ALA A 41 -1.43 -0.03 15.99
CA ALA A 41 -1.84 0.91 14.94
C ALA A 41 -3.37 1.01 14.81
N LEU A 42 -4.10 -0.07 15.09
CA LEU A 42 -5.56 -0.13 15.07
C LEU A 42 -6.22 0.41 16.34
N SER A 43 -5.45 0.67 17.40
CA SER A 43 -6.02 1.21 18.64
C SER A 43 -6.71 2.57 18.39
N PRO A 44 -7.84 2.86 19.07
CA PRO A 44 -8.58 4.10 18.83
C PRO A 44 -7.73 5.36 18.98
N LYS A 45 -6.82 5.37 19.97
CA LYS A 45 -5.89 6.48 20.22
C LYS A 45 -4.92 6.68 19.06
N TYR A 46 -4.39 5.60 18.49
CA TYR A 46 -3.41 5.67 17.42
C TYR A 46 -4.04 6.12 16.10
N LEU A 47 -5.23 5.61 15.77
CA LEU A 47 -5.98 6.06 14.61
C LEU A 47 -6.43 7.52 14.73
N ALA A 48 -6.85 7.95 15.93
CA ALA A 48 -7.16 9.37 16.18
C ALA A 48 -5.93 10.26 15.95
N TRP A 49 -4.76 9.81 16.38
CA TRP A 49 -3.50 10.51 16.10
C TRP A 49 -3.17 10.57 14.59
N LEU A 50 -3.33 9.47 13.85
CA LEU A 50 -3.14 9.48 12.40
C LEU A 50 -4.12 10.43 11.68
N VAL A 51 -5.38 10.46 12.11
CA VAL A 51 -6.39 11.39 11.59
C VAL A 51 -5.98 12.83 11.87
N TYR A 52 -5.53 13.12 13.09
CA TYR A 52 -5.04 14.44 13.47
C TYR A 52 -3.86 14.87 12.58
N GLU A 53 -2.82 14.04 12.43
CA GLU A 53 -1.66 14.39 11.58
C GLU A 53 -2.09 14.62 10.12
N ASN A 54 -3.02 13.81 9.60
CA ASN A 54 -3.51 13.95 8.23
C ASN A 54 -4.31 15.23 8.01
N GLN A 55 -5.14 15.63 8.97
CA GLN A 55 -5.85 16.92 8.94
C GLN A 55 -4.89 18.12 8.98
N HIS A 56 -3.69 17.93 9.54
CA HIS A 56 -2.62 18.93 9.57
C HIS A 56 -1.61 18.75 8.41
N GLY A 57 -2.03 18.11 7.31
CA GLY A 57 -1.28 18.06 6.06
C GLY A 57 -0.31 16.88 5.93
N ALA A 58 -0.28 15.93 6.87
CA ALA A 58 0.55 14.74 6.74
C ALA A 58 -0.08 13.70 5.80
N ASN A 59 0.64 13.33 4.76
CA ASN A 59 0.30 12.19 3.91
C ASN A 59 0.64 10.89 4.64
N ILE A 60 -0.33 9.99 4.80
CA ILE A 60 -0.18 8.74 5.55
C ILE A 60 0.03 7.56 4.60
N TYR A 61 1.03 6.74 4.90
CA TYR A 61 1.40 5.55 4.14
C TYR A 61 1.71 4.37 5.05
N VAL A 62 1.64 3.17 4.50
CA VAL A 62 2.07 1.92 5.15
C VAL A 62 2.99 1.12 4.23
N ALA A 63 3.97 0.43 4.80
CA ALA A 63 4.80 -0.53 4.06
C ALA A 63 3.97 -1.74 3.64
N MET A 64 4.14 -2.20 2.41
CA MET A 64 3.36 -3.32 1.88
C MET A 64 3.83 -4.69 2.36
N ASN A 65 5.07 -4.78 2.81
CA ASN A 65 5.60 -5.98 3.43
C ASN A 65 5.79 -5.75 4.93
N THR A 66 5.70 -6.82 5.71
CA THR A 66 5.88 -6.80 7.16
C THR A 66 7.35 -6.62 7.51
N LEU A 67 7.61 -6.09 8.70
CA LEU A 67 8.97 -5.91 9.20
C LEU A 67 9.25 -6.89 10.32
N ARG A 68 10.52 -7.29 10.46
CA ARG A 68 10.96 -8.11 11.58
C ARG A 68 10.74 -7.36 12.89
N ALA A 69 10.29 -8.05 13.92
CA ALA A 69 10.12 -7.49 15.25
C ALA A 69 11.42 -6.80 15.74
N GLY A 70 11.27 -5.59 16.31
CA GLY A 70 12.40 -4.78 16.78
C GLY A 70 13.09 -3.93 15.70
N SER A 71 12.70 -4.06 14.43
CA SER A 71 13.19 -3.20 13.36
C SER A 71 12.82 -1.73 13.60
N ARG A 72 13.78 -0.83 13.39
CA ARG A 72 13.56 0.63 13.46
C ARG A 72 13.63 1.30 12.09
N LYS A 73 14.18 0.59 11.10
CA LYS A 73 14.38 1.04 9.73
C LYS A 73 13.57 0.14 8.79
N ARG A 74 13.46 0.59 7.54
CA ARG A 74 12.68 -0.03 6.48
C ARG A 74 13.60 -0.39 5.31
N THR A 75 14.69 -1.09 5.65
CA THR A 75 15.66 -1.61 4.69
C THR A 75 15.25 -3.01 4.25
N LYS A 76 15.85 -3.54 3.19
CA LYS A 76 15.54 -4.89 2.67
C LYS A 76 15.72 -5.97 3.75
N GLU A 77 16.73 -5.82 4.61
CA GLU A 77 17.02 -6.74 5.73
C GLU A 77 15.99 -6.66 6.86
N SER A 78 15.29 -5.53 6.96
CA SER A 78 14.25 -5.30 7.97
C SER A 78 12.92 -5.96 7.59
N ILE A 79 12.74 -6.36 6.33
CA ILE A 79 11.52 -7.02 5.86
C ILE A 79 11.50 -8.47 6.36
N GLU A 80 10.38 -8.88 6.93
CA GLU A 80 10.18 -10.24 7.45
C GLU A 80 9.66 -11.17 6.37
N CYS A 81 8.54 -10.83 5.73
CA CYS A 81 7.97 -11.62 4.66
C CYS A 81 7.29 -10.75 3.59
N VAL A 82 7.19 -11.28 2.39
CA VAL A 82 6.38 -10.71 1.31
C VAL A 82 4.91 -10.95 1.62
N ARG A 83 4.09 -9.89 1.52
CA ARG A 83 2.63 -9.97 1.73
C ARG A 83 1.82 -9.48 0.54
N HIS A 84 2.41 -8.64 -0.31
CA HIS A 84 1.67 -8.04 -1.41
C HIS A 84 2.52 -7.87 -2.67
N LEU A 85 1.90 -8.07 -3.83
CA LEU A 85 2.31 -7.44 -5.08
C LEU A 85 1.52 -6.16 -5.27
N TYR A 86 2.08 -5.21 -6.02
CA TYR A 86 1.46 -3.90 -6.20
C TYR A 86 1.85 -3.24 -7.52
N LEU A 87 0.99 -2.36 -8.01
CA LEU A 87 1.22 -1.58 -9.21
C LEU A 87 0.80 -0.12 -8.96
N ASP A 88 1.71 0.82 -9.25
CA ASP A 88 1.47 2.25 -9.10
C ASP A 88 1.18 2.85 -10.49
N MET A 89 -0.09 3.17 -10.74
CA MET A 89 -0.57 3.73 -12.00
C MET A 89 -0.68 5.26 -11.86
N ASP A 90 0.45 5.95 -12.08
CA ASP A 90 0.57 7.41 -11.90
C ASP A 90 0.17 8.24 -13.13
N SER A 91 0.08 7.62 -14.31
CA SER A 91 -0.33 8.22 -15.58
C SER A 91 -1.27 7.28 -16.33
N ASP A 92 -2.23 7.84 -17.08
CA ASP A 92 -3.21 7.10 -17.88
C ASP A 92 -3.93 5.99 -17.08
N GLY A 93 -4.16 6.24 -15.78
CA GLY A 93 -4.58 5.21 -14.84
C GLY A 93 -5.93 4.59 -15.18
N ASP A 94 -6.88 5.37 -15.72
CA ASP A 94 -8.19 4.84 -16.11
C ASP A 94 -8.06 3.82 -17.26
N GLN A 95 -7.23 4.10 -18.25
CA GLN A 95 -6.97 3.19 -19.38
C GLN A 95 -6.23 1.93 -18.90
N LYS A 96 -5.18 2.10 -18.09
CA LYS A 96 -4.40 0.98 -17.54
C LYS A 96 -5.23 0.08 -16.63
N LEU A 97 -6.09 0.68 -15.79
CA LEU A 97 -6.98 -0.07 -14.93
C LEU A 97 -8.04 -0.84 -15.74
N ALA A 98 -8.57 -0.25 -16.81
CA ALA A 98 -9.50 -0.93 -17.70
C ALA A 98 -8.81 -2.11 -18.43
N ALA A 99 -7.57 -1.93 -18.89
CA ALA A 99 -6.78 -3.00 -19.51
C ALA A 99 -6.49 -4.14 -18.52
N LEU A 100 -6.13 -3.81 -17.28
CA LEU A 100 -5.91 -4.79 -16.21
C LEU A 100 -7.19 -5.59 -15.92
N ARG A 101 -8.33 -4.90 -15.76
CA ARG A 101 -9.64 -5.53 -15.47
C ARG A 101 -10.15 -6.42 -16.60
N GLY A 102 -9.74 -6.16 -17.84
CA GLY A 102 -10.12 -6.96 -19.01
C GLY A 102 -9.13 -8.07 -19.36
N SER A 103 -8.07 -8.27 -18.57
CA SER A 103 -7.04 -9.26 -18.83
C SER A 103 -7.22 -10.51 -17.99
N ASP A 104 -7.16 -11.67 -18.64
CA ASP A 104 -7.06 -12.98 -17.96
C ASP A 104 -5.60 -13.39 -17.70
N ALA A 105 -4.63 -12.53 -18.04
CA ALA A 105 -3.21 -12.84 -17.89
C ALA A 105 -2.72 -12.69 -16.44
N VAL A 106 -3.51 -12.03 -15.58
CA VAL A 106 -3.23 -11.89 -14.16
C VAL A 106 -4.49 -12.12 -13.36
N PRO A 107 -4.35 -12.60 -12.11
CA PRO A 107 -5.50 -12.73 -11.23
C PRO A 107 -6.19 -11.40 -10.95
N THR A 108 -7.45 -11.49 -10.50
CA THR A 108 -8.20 -10.29 -10.08
C THR A 108 -7.51 -9.63 -8.88
N ALA A 109 -7.36 -8.30 -8.95
CA ALA A 109 -6.75 -7.53 -7.88
C ALA A 109 -7.57 -7.60 -6.58
N THR A 110 -6.87 -7.80 -5.47
CA THR A 110 -7.50 -7.85 -4.13
C THR A 110 -7.90 -6.48 -3.59
N ALA A 111 -7.19 -5.41 -4.00
CA ALA A 111 -7.55 -4.05 -3.67
C ALA A 111 -7.12 -3.07 -4.76
N ILE A 112 -7.97 -2.08 -5.05
CA ILE A 112 -7.67 -0.98 -5.98
C ILE A 112 -7.92 0.33 -5.23
N LEU A 113 -6.87 1.12 -5.03
CA LEU A 113 -6.96 2.43 -4.37
C LEU A 113 -7.00 3.53 -5.42
N SER A 114 -7.96 4.44 -5.32
CA SER A 114 -7.91 5.72 -6.03
C SER A 114 -7.18 6.73 -5.17
N THR A 115 -5.99 7.15 -5.60
CA THR A 115 -5.12 8.05 -4.82
C THR A 115 -5.30 9.52 -5.19
N SER A 116 -5.73 9.77 -6.42
CA SER A 116 -6.24 11.03 -6.97
C SER A 116 -6.95 10.76 -8.30
N SER A 117 -7.52 11.79 -8.93
CA SER A 117 -8.14 11.67 -10.25
C SER A 117 -7.19 11.01 -11.26
N GLY A 118 -7.62 9.90 -11.86
CA GLY A 118 -6.87 9.15 -12.88
C GLY A 118 -5.61 8.44 -12.37
N LYS A 119 -5.42 8.30 -11.04
CA LYS A 119 -4.27 7.63 -10.43
C LYS A 119 -4.69 6.51 -9.48
N TYR A 120 -4.13 5.34 -9.69
CA TYR A 120 -4.50 4.13 -8.96
C TYR A 120 -3.31 3.40 -8.37
N GLN A 121 -3.51 2.79 -7.21
CA GLN A 121 -2.59 1.81 -6.63
C GLN A 121 -3.32 0.48 -6.55
N VAL A 122 -2.85 -0.52 -7.29
CA VAL A 122 -3.45 -1.85 -7.34
C VAL A 122 -2.64 -2.79 -6.46
N LEU A 123 -3.31 -3.67 -5.72
CA LEU A 123 -2.67 -4.65 -4.84
C LEU A 123 -3.23 -6.06 -5.04
N TRP A 124 -2.32 -7.02 -4.97
CA TRP A 124 -2.63 -8.44 -4.79
C TRP A 124 -2.02 -8.90 -3.48
N ARG A 125 -2.82 -9.52 -2.62
CA ARG A 125 -2.29 -10.23 -1.44
C ARG A 125 -1.65 -11.53 -1.90
N VAL A 126 -0.47 -11.81 -1.36
CA VAL A 126 0.29 -12.99 -1.75
C VAL A 126 0.92 -13.69 -0.55
N GLU A 127 1.22 -14.97 -0.72
CA GLU A 127 2.01 -15.78 0.20
C GLU A 127 3.00 -16.66 -0.56
N GLY A 128 4.05 -17.13 0.12
CA GLY A 128 5.05 -18.03 -0.49
C GLY A 128 6.06 -17.37 -1.44
N PHE A 129 5.95 -16.06 -1.69
CA PHE A 129 6.94 -15.31 -2.46
C PHE A 129 8.20 -15.01 -1.64
N ASP A 130 9.36 -15.22 -2.25
CA ASP A 130 10.60 -14.59 -1.82
C ASP A 130 10.76 -13.17 -2.44
N PHE A 131 11.81 -12.45 -2.01
CA PHE A 131 12.04 -11.08 -2.49
C PHE A 131 12.43 -10.98 -3.96
N GLU A 132 13.12 -11.98 -4.50
CA GLU A 132 13.56 -11.99 -5.90
C GLU A 132 12.36 -12.25 -6.81
N GLN A 133 11.52 -13.23 -6.45
CA GLN A 133 10.25 -13.51 -7.08
C GLN A 133 9.33 -12.28 -7.03
N GLN A 134 9.16 -11.66 -5.87
CA GLN A 134 8.36 -10.43 -5.74
C GLN A 134 8.87 -9.35 -6.70
N GLU A 135 10.16 -9.04 -6.69
CA GLU A 135 10.73 -7.97 -7.52
C GLU A 135 10.59 -8.28 -9.02
N LEU A 136 10.80 -9.54 -9.43
CA LEU A 136 10.62 -9.98 -10.81
C LEU A 136 9.16 -9.87 -11.24
N THR A 137 8.21 -10.36 -10.45
CA THR A 137 6.78 -10.30 -10.77
C THR A 137 6.30 -8.85 -10.83
N LEU A 138 6.73 -7.97 -9.92
CA LEU A 138 6.42 -6.54 -9.97
C LEU A 138 6.94 -5.89 -11.27
N LYS A 139 8.14 -6.26 -11.74
CA LYS A 139 8.69 -5.78 -13.03
C LYS A 139 7.85 -6.26 -14.20
N LEU A 140 7.43 -7.52 -14.21
CA LEU A 140 6.57 -8.08 -15.27
C LEU A 140 5.21 -7.39 -15.30
N LEU A 141 4.58 -7.18 -14.13
CA LEU A 141 3.32 -6.45 -14.00
C LEU A 141 3.45 -5.00 -14.50
N ALA A 142 4.51 -4.29 -14.11
CA ALA A 142 4.77 -2.92 -14.56
C ALA A 142 5.00 -2.83 -16.07
N ASN A 143 5.66 -3.83 -16.67
CA ASN A 143 5.86 -3.88 -18.12
C ASN A 143 4.56 -4.21 -18.88
N ALA A 144 3.76 -5.14 -18.37
CA ALA A 144 2.54 -5.60 -19.04
C ALA A 144 1.40 -4.58 -18.97
N PHE A 145 1.17 -3.98 -17.79
CA PHE A 145 0.00 -3.12 -17.54
C PHE A 145 0.34 -1.65 -17.36
N GLY A 146 1.63 -1.32 -17.45
CA GLY A 146 2.15 0.00 -17.13
C GLY A 146 2.24 0.22 -15.62
N GLY A 147 3.34 0.81 -15.19
CA GLY A 147 3.59 1.20 -13.82
C GLY A 147 4.92 1.91 -13.74
N ASP A 148 5.18 2.62 -12.65
CA ASP A 148 6.50 3.22 -12.45
C ASP A 148 7.55 2.10 -12.18
N PRO A 149 8.59 1.94 -13.02
CA PRO A 149 9.63 0.91 -12.84
C PRO A 149 10.38 1.04 -11.50
N ALA A 150 10.39 2.23 -10.90
CA ALA A 150 10.96 2.47 -9.58
C ALA A 150 10.06 1.97 -8.42
N CYS A 151 8.88 1.41 -8.72
CA CYS A 151 7.96 0.80 -7.76
C CYS A 151 8.19 -0.71 -7.57
N THR A 152 9.41 -1.21 -7.72
CA THR A 152 9.68 -2.65 -7.65
C THR A 152 10.40 -3.08 -6.37
N ASP A 153 10.82 -2.11 -5.54
CA ASP A 153 11.52 -2.39 -4.28
C ASP A 153 10.60 -2.98 -3.22
N CYS A 154 11.02 -4.08 -2.57
CA CYS A 154 10.33 -4.75 -1.45
C CYS A 154 10.02 -3.85 -0.23
N ASN A 155 10.62 -2.65 -0.16
CA ASN A 155 10.34 -1.65 0.85
C ASN A 155 9.44 -0.52 0.28
N ARG A 156 8.51 -0.81 -0.62
CA ARG A 156 7.54 0.21 -1.06
C ARG A 156 6.55 0.54 0.05
N VAL A 157 6.15 1.81 0.13
CA VAL A 157 5.00 2.25 0.92
C VAL A 157 3.88 2.68 -0.01
N LEU A 158 2.64 2.33 0.34
CA LEU A 158 1.43 2.78 -0.38
C LEU A 158 0.52 3.60 0.53
N ARG A 159 -0.44 4.30 -0.08
CA ARG A 159 -1.42 5.11 0.63
C ARG A 159 -2.33 4.23 1.48
N ILE A 160 -2.82 4.79 2.59
CA ILE A 160 -3.88 4.17 3.37
C ILE A 160 -5.21 4.84 2.99
N PRO A 161 -6.22 4.09 2.52
CA PRO A 161 -7.52 4.66 2.17
C PRO A 161 -8.24 5.22 3.39
N GLY A 162 -9.13 6.18 3.15
CA GLY A 162 -9.82 6.93 4.18
C GLY A 162 -9.04 8.14 4.72
N PHE A 163 -7.77 8.30 4.36
CA PHE A 163 -6.98 9.52 4.61
C PHE A 163 -6.95 10.42 3.36
N LEU A 164 -6.64 11.70 3.58
CA LEU A 164 -6.45 12.68 2.53
C LEU A 164 -5.05 12.59 1.93
N ASN A 165 -4.98 12.69 0.61
CA ASN A 165 -3.78 13.01 -0.15
C ASN A 165 -3.63 14.54 -0.18
N CYS A 166 -2.79 15.05 0.71
CA CYS A 166 -2.56 16.48 0.93
C CYS A 166 -1.58 17.11 -0.06
N LYS A 167 -1.16 16.38 -1.11
CA LYS A 167 -0.30 16.93 -2.18
C LYS A 167 -1.04 17.86 -3.14
N TYR A 168 -2.38 17.82 -3.12
CA TYR A 168 -3.25 18.56 -4.01
C TYR A 168 -4.10 19.55 -3.21
N ASP A 169 -4.53 20.62 -3.87
CA ASP A 169 -5.51 21.57 -3.35
C ASP A 169 -6.69 21.69 -4.34
N PRO A 170 -7.91 21.24 -3.98
CA PRO A 170 -8.27 20.62 -2.71
C PRO A 170 -7.66 19.22 -2.53
N ALA A 171 -7.42 18.83 -1.28
CA ALA A 171 -6.88 17.51 -0.94
C ALA A 171 -7.85 16.39 -1.38
N HIS A 172 -7.29 15.31 -1.95
CA HIS A 172 -8.10 14.20 -2.46
C HIS A 172 -8.26 13.11 -1.40
N ARG A 173 -9.49 12.65 -1.12
CA ARG A 173 -9.71 11.52 -0.21
C ARG A 173 -9.38 10.21 -0.91
N VAL A 174 -8.38 9.49 -0.40
CA VAL A 174 -8.02 8.17 -0.94
C VAL A 174 -9.16 7.19 -0.66
N THR A 175 -9.62 6.50 -1.69
CA THR A 175 -10.67 5.47 -1.60
C THR A 175 -10.11 4.11 -1.99
N VAL A 176 -10.86 3.05 -1.70
CA VAL A 176 -10.48 1.67 -2.01
C VAL A 176 -11.70 0.86 -2.44
N GLU A 177 -11.49 0.02 -3.44
CA GLU A 177 -12.38 -1.04 -3.90
C GLU A 177 -11.72 -2.40 -3.61
N TYR A 178 -12.51 -3.42 -3.28
CA TYR A 178 -12.03 -4.79 -3.06
C TYR A 178 -12.75 -5.75 -4.03
N PRO A 179 -12.23 -5.91 -5.26
CA PRO A 179 -12.84 -6.79 -6.25
C PRO A 179 -12.75 -8.28 -5.88
N ASP A 180 -11.72 -8.65 -5.13
CA ASP A 180 -11.43 -10.03 -4.75
C ASP A 180 -10.89 -10.11 -3.31
N ASP A 181 -11.00 -11.28 -2.68
CA ASP A 181 -10.52 -11.55 -1.32
C ASP A 181 -9.68 -12.85 -1.27
N SER A 182 -9.02 -13.20 -2.36
CA SER A 182 -8.10 -14.34 -2.45
C SER A 182 -6.70 -13.96 -1.93
N VAL A 183 -5.87 -14.98 -1.74
CA VAL A 183 -4.43 -14.85 -1.48
C VAL A 183 -3.74 -15.68 -2.54
N TRP A 184 -2.82 -15.06 -3.28
CA TRP A 184 -2.18 -15.69 -4.43
C TRP A 184 -0.79 -16.22 -4.06
N THR A 185 -0.38 -17.29 -4.74
CA THR A 185 0.95 -17.90 -4.59
C THR A 185 1.77 -17.72 -5.87
N PRO A 186 3.08 -18.00 -5.86
CA PRO A 186 3.89 -17.95 -7.09
C PRO A 186 3.40 -18.89 -8.19
N GLU A 187 2.64 -19.94 -7.86
CA GLU A 187 2.09 -20.89 -8.84
C GLU A 187 0.89 -20.33 -9.60
N ASP A 188 0.26 -19.26 -9.07
CA ASP A 188 -0.90 -18.60 -9.66
C ASP A 188 -0.53 -17.42 -10.58
N CYS A 189 0.76 -17.04 -10.66
CA CYS A 189 1.26 -15.82 -11.30
C CYS A 189 2.19 -16.08 -12.49
#